data_AF-A0A436CZ05-F1
#
_entry.id   AF-A0A436CZ05-F1
#
_cell.length_a   1.000
_cell.length_b   1.000
_cell.length_c   1.000
_cell.angle_alpha   90.00
_cell.angle_beta   90.00
_cell.angle_gamma   90.00
#
_symmetry.space_group_name_H-M   'P 1'
#
loop_
_entity.id
_entity.type
_entity.pdbx_description
1 polymer ?
#
loop_
_entity_poly.entity_id
_entity_poly.type
_entity_poly.pdbx_seq_one_letter_code
_entity_poly.pdbx_strand_id
1 'polypeptide(L)'
;MSRIDTFVAPRPNPALIRAMTSVNRIVMLRGIPGFRDLLPFNRLAGLRGVSNVRHIDFPDADLERLKANCGAGKATFITPNHPEFFTDWMIDKEIVSQVSPLTASWATNGVVNGLGRLMQKFWLANNLIAQIPGNSGAAKEHSIAWALKGHGVLLH
;
A
#
# COMPACT_ATOMS: atom_id res chain seq x y z
N MET A 1 -8.77 -8.71 19.34
CA MET A 1 -9.52 -8.97 18.10
C MET A 1 -9.31 -10.42 17.72
N SER A 2 -10.41 -11.13 17.42
CA SER A 2 -10.41 -12.41 16.71
C SER A 2 -9.95 -12.20 15.26
N ARG A 3 -9.88 -13.28 14.47
CA ARG A 3 -9.68 -13.22 13.02
C ARG A 3 -10.68 -12.21 12.40
N ILE A 4 -10.21 -11.37 11.47
CA ILE A 4 -11.05 -10.39 10.78
C ILE A 4 -11.86 -11.15 9.72
N ASP A 5 -13.07 -11.53 10.11
CA ASP A 5 -14.07 -12.18 9.26
C ASP A 5 -15.30 -11.27 9.04
N THR A 6 -15.31 -10.10 9.67
CA THR A 6 -16.25 -9.00 9.43
C THR A 6 -15.47 -7.71 9.16
N PHE A 7 -16.12 -6.76 8.49
CA PHE A 7 -15.46 -5.49 8.16
C PHE A 7 -15.06 -4.72 9.42
N VAL A 8 -13.81 -4.27 9.46
CA VAL A 8 -13.28 -3.36 10.47
C VAL A 8 -12.73 -2.15 9.75
N ALA A 9 -13.30 -0.97 10.02
CA ALA A 9 -12.82 0.28 9.44
C ALA A 9 -11.36 0.55 9.86
N PRO A 10 -10.45 0.82 8.90
CA PRO A 10 -9.09 1.24 9.21
C PRO A 10 -9.05 2.50 10.07
N ARG A 11 -8.01 2.62 10.89
CA ARG A 11 -7.72 3.82 11.69
C ARG A 11 -6.33 4.30 11.33
N PRO A 12 -6.17 5.04 10.23
CA PRO A 12 -4.86 5.39 9.71
C PRO A 12 -4.05 6.20 10.71
N ASN A 13 -2.77 5.84 10.86
CA ASN A 13 -1.81 6.59 11.64
C ASN A 13 -0.83 7.29 10.67
N PRO A 14 -0.92 8.62 10.50
CA PRO A 14 -0.07 9.36 9.56
C PRO A 14 1.43 9.25 9.86
N ALA A 15 1.82 9.12 11.14
CA ALA A 15 3.22 8.93 11.51
C ALA A 15 3.73 7.55 11.08
N LEU A 16 2.94 6.50 11.32
CA LEU A 16 3.25 5.16 10.87
C LEU A 16 3.36 5.09 9.34
N ILE A 17 2.39 5.66 8.63
CA ILE A 17 2.37 5.65 7.16
C ILE A 17 3.62 6.33 6.60
N ARG A 18 3.99 7.52 7.12
CA ARG A 18 5.21 8.22 6.70
C ARG A 18 6.48 7.43 7.00
N ALA A 19 6.56 6.79 8.16
CA ALA A 19 7.68 5.92 8.51
C ALA A 19 7.78 4.73 7.52
N MET A 20 6.64 4.09 7.22
CA MET A 20 6.58 2.97 6.29
C MET A 20 6.88 3.38 4.84
N THR A 21 6.51 4.57 4.39
CA THR A 21 6.95 5.10 3.10
C THR A 21 8.48 5.22 3.04
N SER A 22 9.12 5.68 4.12
CA SER A 22 10.58 5.79 4.19
C SER A 22 11.25 4.42 4.18
N VAL A 23 10.72 3.46 4.96
CA VAL A 23 11.18 2.07 4.97
C VAL A 23 11.01 1.43 3.60
N ASN A 24 9.86 1.62 2.94
CA ASN A 24 9.61 1.15 1.59
C ASN A 24 10.67 1.66 0.60
N ARG A 25 10.87 2.98 0.58
CA ARG A 25 11.82 3.62 -0.33
C ARG A 25 13.26 3.16 -0.14
N ILE A 26 13.70 3.01 1.11
CA ILE A 26 15.11 2.69 1.45
C ILE A 26 15.37 1.19 1.42
N VAL A 27 14.47 0.39 1.99
CA VAL A 27 14.68 -1.04 2.23
C VAL A 27 14.04 -1.90 1.15
N MET A 28 12.81 -1.59 0.72
CA MET A 28 12.01 -2.50 -0.12
C MET A 28 12.05 -2.21 -1.61
N LEU A 29 12.33 -0.96 -2.00
CA LEU A 29 12.51 -0.60 -3.40
C LEU A 29 14.00 -0.59 -3.73
N ARG A 30 14.75 0.31 -3.10
CA ARG A 30 16.18 0.49 -3.41
C ARG A 30 17.06 -0.64 -2.88
N GLY A 31 16.61 -1.39 -1.87
CA GLY A 31 17.42 -2.33 -1.10
C GLY A 31 18.46 -1.61 -0.23
N ILE A 32 18.95 -2.27 0.82
CA ILE A 32 20.06 -1.74 1.62
C ILE A 32 21.33 -1.73 0.74
N PRO A 33 21.92 -0.55 0.44
CA PRO A 33 23.14 -0.47 -0.37
C PRO A 33 24.26 -1.33 0.23
N GLY A 34 24.93 -2.12 -0.59
CA GLY A 34 26.00 -3.03 -0.15
C GLY A 34 25.52 -4.36 0.42
N PHE A 35 24.34 -4.45 1.04
CA PHE A 35 23.76 -5.73 1.50
C PHE A 35 23.07 -6.50 0.37
N ARG A 36 22.44 -5.76 -0.55
CA ARG A 36 21.75 -6.26 -1.74
C ARG A 36 22.66 -7.06 -2.68
N ASP A 37 23.90 -6.62 -2.87
CA ASP A 37 24.82 -7.17 -3.89
C ASP A 37 25.69 -8.32 -3.35
N LEU A 38 25.56 -8.66 -2.05
CA LEU A 38 26.22 -9.79 -1.43
C LEU A 38 25.52 -11.11 -1.80
N LEU A 39 26.31 -12.06 -2.33
CA LEU A 39 25.93 -13.46 -2.57
C LEU A 39 25.94 -14.19 -1.22
N PRO A 40 24.88 -14.06 -0.40
CA PRO A 40 23.74 -14.96 -0.56
C PRO A 40 22.35 -14.27 -0.66
N PHE A 41 22.27 -12.95 -0.42
CA PHE A 41 21.00 -12.23 -0.28
C PHE A 41 20.29 -11.97 -1.62
N ASN A 42 21.06 -11.81 -2.71
CA ASN A 42 20.51 -11.63 -4.07
C ASN A 42 19.92 -12.91 -4.71
N ARG A 43 20.15 -14.09 -4.12
CA ARG A 43 19.67 -15.38 -4.62
C ARG A 43 18.55 -16.01 -3.78
N LEU A 44 18.26 -15.47 -2.59
CA LEU A 44 17.17 -15.99 -1.76
C LEU A 44 15.82 -15.57 -2.36
N ALA A 45 14.99 -16.55 -2.70
CA ALA A 45 13.60 -16.31 -3.09
C ALA A 45 12.89 -15.53 -1.96
N GLY A 46 12.22 -14.42 -2.30
CA GLY A 46 11.65 -13.48 -1.33
C GLY A 46 12.50 -12.22 -1.10
N LEU A 47 13.83 -12.33 -0.92
CA LEU A 47 14.70 -11.14 -0.76
C LEU A 47 15.08 -10.50 -2.10
N ARG A 48 15.13 -11.31 -3.16
CA ARG A 48 15.39 -10.82 -4.53
C ARG A 48 14.29 -9.87 -5.02
N GLY A 49 13.01 -10.19 -4.81
CA GLY A 49 11.88 -9.33 -5.21
C GLY A 49 11.94 -7.95 -4.56
N VAL A 50 12.33 -7.92 -3.28
CA VAL A 50 12.46 -6.73 -2.43
C VAL A 50 13.69 -5.85 -2.77
N SER A 51 14.55 -6.28 -3.70
CA SER A 51 15.79 -5.55 -4.01
C SER A 51 16.02 -5.32 -5.51
N ASN A 52 15.05 -5.70 -6.35
CA ASN A 52 15.17 -5.61 -7.80
C ASN A 52 14.87 -4.19 -8.35
N VAL A 53 14.07 -3.37 -7.66
CA VAL A 53 13.62 -2.06 -8.17
C VAL A 53 14.66 -0.97 -7.89
N ARG A 54 15.65 -0.83 -8.76
CA ARG A 54 16.76 0.13 -8.58
C ARG A 54 16.34 1.59 -8.69
N HIS A 55 15.39 1.85 -9.56
CA HIS A 55 14.89 3.18 -9.88
C HIS A 55 13.44 3.04 -10.33
N ILE A 56 12.60 3.94 -9.84
CA ILE A 56 11.26 4.16 -10.42
C ILE A 56 11.39 5.47 -11.18
N ASP A 57 11.32 5.39 -12.50
CA ASP A 57 11.19 6.59 -13.31
C ASP A 57 9.73 7.01 -13.26
N PHE A 58 9.47 8.12 -12.56
CA PHE A 58 8.14 8.70 -12.50
C PHE A 58 8.24 10.16 -12.96
N PRO A 59 8.06 10.42 -14.27
CA PRO A 59 8.25 11.74 -14.85
C PRO A 59 7.34 12.78 -14.18
N ASP A 60 7.86 14.01 -14.02
CA ASP A 60 7.12 15.10 -13.37
C ASP A 60 5.75 15.35 -14.03
N ALA A 61 5.65 15.21 -15.35
CA ALA A 61 4.39 15.36 -16.08
C ALA A 61 3.33 14.34 -15.65
N ASP A 62 3.73 13.09 -15.41
CA ASP A 62 2.83 12.03 -14.96
C ASP A 62 2.47 12.19 -13.48
N LEU A 63 3.44 12.62 -12.66
CA LEU A 63 3.20 12.96 -11.27
C LEU A 63 2.18 14.10 -11.15
N GLU A 64 2.34 15.19 -11.91
CA GLU A 64 1.39 16.30 -11.91
C GLU A 64 0.02 15.89 -12.44
N ARG A 65 -0.03 15.04 -13.48
CA ARG A 65 -1.29 14.47 -13.97
C ARG A 65 -1.99 13.65 -12.88
N LEU A 66 -1.26 12.85 -12.10
CA LEU A 66 -1.84 12.07 -11.02
C LEU A 66 -2.28 12.97 -9.86
N LYS A 67 -1.46 13.96 -9.45
CA LYS A 67 -1.83 14.97 -8.44
C LYS A 67 -3.10 15.70 -8.82
N ALA A 68 -3.25 16.10 -10.09
CA ALA A 68 -4.46 16.76 -10.58
C ALA A 68 -5.71 15.88 -10.44
N ASN A 69 -5.57 14.57 -10.28
CA ASN A 69 -6.68 13.63 -10.08
C ASN A 69 -6.87 13.19 -8.62
N CYS A 70 -6.06 13.67 -7.67
CA CYS A 70 -6.18 13.38 -6.24
C CYS A 70 -6.44 14.68 -5.45
N GLY A 71 -7.07 14.57 -4.27
CA GLY A 71 -7.26 15.71 -3.37
C GLY A 71 -8.71 16.19 -3.23
N ALA A 72 -8.89 17.30 -2.52
CA ALA A 72 -10.21 17.80 -2.14
C ALA A 72 -11.13 18.01 -3.36
N GLY A 73 -12.39 17.60 -3.22
CA GLY A 73 -13.38 17.68 -4.30
C GLY A 73 -13.27 16.58 -5.36
N LYS A 74 -12.33 15.63 -5.23
CA LYS A 74 -12.20 14.47 -6.11
C LYS A 74 -12.38 13.18 -5.34
N ALA A 75 -13.18 12.27 -5.88
CA ALA A 75 -13.27 10.89 -5.41
C ALA A 75 -12.43 10.00 -6.33
N THR A 76 -11.30 9.52 -5.82
CA THR A 76 -10.27 8.88 -6.66
C THR A 76 -10.06 7.43 -6.28
N PHE A 77 -10.29 6.55 -7.25
CA PHE A 77 -9.98 5.12 -7.17
C PHE A 77 -8.83 4.82 -8.11
N ILE A 78 -7.81 4.13 -7.61
CA ILE A 78 -6.57 3.81 -8.31
C ILE A 78 -6.51 2.29 -8.43
N THR A 79 -6.17 1.79 -9.62
CA THR A 79 -5.98 0.36 -9.87
C THR A 79 -4.50 0.12 -10.22
N PRO A 80 -3.83 -0.86 -9.60
CA PRO A 80 -2.47 -1.22 -9.94
C PRO A 80 -2.43 -1.86 -11.35
N ASN A 81 -1.30 -1.73 -12.04
CA ASN A 81 -1.11 -2.26 -13.40
C ASN A 81 0.00 -3.32 -13.47
N HIS A 82 0.38 -3.97 -12.35
CA HIS A 82 1.58 -4.81 -12.30
C HIS A 82 1.26 -6.21 -11.72
N PRO A 83 1.80 -7.31 -12.30
CA PRO A 83 1.41 -8.68 -11.97
C PRO A 83 2.21 -9.32 -10.81
N GLU A 84 3.19 -8.64 -10.21
CA GLU A 84 4.06 -9.23 -9.18
C GLU A 84 3.59 -8.90 -7.76
N PHE A 85 3.16 -9.93 -7.02
CA PHE A 85 2.75 -9.81 -5.62
C PHE A 85 3.89 -9.27 -4.72
N PHE A 86 3.56 -8.32 -3.85
CA PHE A 86 4.42 -7.60 -2.90
C PHE A 86 5.14 -6.41 -3.54
N THR A 87 5.91 -6.62 -4.60
CA THR A 87 6.64 -5.53 -5.27
C THR A 87 5.66 -4.52 -5.91
N ASP A 88 4.53 -5.00 -6.43
CA ASP A 88 3.41 -4.17 -6.88
C ASP A 88 2.99 -3.15 -5.81
N TRP A 89 2.68 -3.65 -4.62
CA TRP A 89 2.19 -2.86 -3.51
C TRP A 89 3.25 -1.86 -3.01
N MET A 90 4.54 -2.22 -3.07
CA MET A 90 5.65 -1.32 -2.75
C MET A 90 5.77 -0.18 -3.75
N ILE A 91 5.63 -0.44 -5.05
CA ILE A 91 5.62 0.59 -6.09
C ILE A 91 4.40 1.48 -5.94
N ASP A 92 3.21 0.91 -5.75
CA ASP A 92 1.98 1.66 -5.58
C ASP A 92 2.06 2.56 -4.33
N LYS A 93 2.55 2.04 -3.20
CA LYS A 93 2.75 2.83 -1.98
C LYS A 93 3.74 3.99 -2.20
N GLU A 94 4.79 3.81 -3.00
CA GLU A 94 5.70 4.88 -3.34
C GLU A 94 5.02 5.96 -4.19
N ILE A 95 4.31 5.58 -5.26
CA ILE A 95 3.59 6.50 -6.15
C ILE A 95 2.53 7.28 -5.37
N VAL A 96 1.65 6.59 -4.64
CA VAL A 96 0.56 7.25 -3.91
C VAL A 96 1.06 8.09 -2.75
N SER A 97 2.24 7.80 -2.18
CA SER A 97 2.83 8.64 -1.13
C SER A 97 3.19 10.05 -1.60
N GLN A 98 3.42 10.23 -2.91
CA GLN A 98 3.78 11.53 -3.48
C GLN A 98 2.57 12.41 -3.81
N VAL A 99 1.38 11.81 -3.91
CA VAL A 99 0.16 12.51 -4.39
C VAL A 99 -1.02 12.45 -3.41
N SER A 100 -1.16 11.36 -2.66
CA SER A 100 -2.22 11.15 -1.68
C SER A 100 -1.70 10.22 -0.56
N PRO A 101 -0.90 10.76 0.38
CA PRO A 101 -0.19 9.96 1.40
C PRO A 101 -1.10 9.10 2.28
N LEU A 102 -2.37 9.45 2.41
CA LEU A 102 -3.37 8.71 3.17
C LEU A 102 -4.24 7.80 2.30
N THR A 103 -3.73 7.40 1.12
CA THR A 103 -4.42 6.43 0.26
C THR A 103 -4.70 5.14 1.02
N ALA A 104 -5.96 4.72 1.01
CA ALA A 104 -6.35 3.41 1.52
C ALA A 104 -6.00 2.33 0.50
N SER A 105 -5.58 1.14 0.95
CA SER A 105 -5.24 0.04 0.05
C SER A 105 -6.07 -1.18 0.38
N TRP A 106 -6.74 -1.76 -0.61
CA TRP A 106 -7.44 -3.03 -0.44
C TRP A 106 -6.45 -4.18 -0.36
N ALA A 107 -6.75 -5.15 0.49
CA ALA A 107 -6.06 -6.43 0.57
C ALA A 107 -7.04 -7.50 1.05
N THR A 108 -6.85 -8.75 0.61
CA THR A 108 -7.66 -9.87 1.13
C THR A 108 -7.52 -9.96 2.65
N ASN A 109 -8.60 -10.32 3.36
CA ASN A 109 -8.55 -10.49 4.80
C ASN A 109 -7.50 -11.54 5.23
N GLY A 110 -7.14 -12.48 4.36
CA GLY A 110 -6.02 -13.41 4.56
C GLY A 110 -4.69 -12.68 4.78
N VAL A 111 -4.36 -11.67 3.97
CA VAL A 111 -3.15 -10.84 4.14
C VAL A 111 -3.19 -10.08 5.47
N VAL A 112 -4.34 -9.50 5.82
CA VAL A 112 -4.49 -8.73 7.06
C VAL A 112 -4.40 -9.62 8.29
N ASN A 113 -4.94 -10.85 8.21
CA ASN A 113 -4.94 -11.83 9.29
C ASN A 113 -3.63 -12.64 9.41
N GLY A 114 -2.90 -12.81 8.31
CA GLY A 114 -1.89 -13.87 8.13
C GLY A 114 -0.68 -13.82 9.07
N LEU A 115 -0.45 -12.68 9.73
CA LEU A 115 0.70 -12.47 10.61
C LEU A 115 0.29 -12.16 12.07
N GLY A 116 -0.95 -12.48 12.44
CA GLY A 116 -1.44 -12.36 13.81
C GLY A 116 -1.89 -10.95 14.23
N ARG A 117 -2.26 -10.82 15.52
CA ARG A 117 -3.00 -9.64 16.05
C ARG A 117 -2.24 -8.33 15.96
N LEU A 118 -0.91 -8.35 16.16
CA LEU A 118 -0.09 -7.15 16.07
C LEU A 118 -0.04 -6.63 14.64
N MET A 119 0.13 -7.55 13.67
CA MET A 119 0.16 -7.19 12.26
C MET A 119 -1.20 -6.75 11.73
N GLN A 120 -2.31 -7.35 12.19
CA GLN A 120 -3.65 -6.83 11.91
C GLN A 120 -3.78 -5.34 12.28
N LYS A 121 -3.38 -4.98 13.51
CA LYS A 121 -3.42 -3.57 13.97
C LYS A 121 -2.51 -2.69 13.12
N PHE A 122 -1.32 -3.18 12.81
CA PHE A 122 -0.37 -2.47 11.94
C PHE A 122 -0.96 -2.20 10.55
N TRP A 123 -1.58 -3.21 9.91
CA TRP A 123 -2.19 -3.07 8.60
C TRP A 123 -3.35 -2.06 8.61
N LEU A 124 -4.26 -2.17 9.57
CA LEU A 124 -5.36 -1.21 9.74
C LEU A 124 -4.84 0.21 10.01
N ALA A 125 -3.71 0.35 10.72
CA ALA A 125 -3.06 1.64 10.95
C ALA A 125 -2.29 2.15 9.72
N ASN A 126 -1.89 1.26 8.81
CA ASN A 126 -1.30 1.57 7.49
C ASN A 126 -2.40 1.73 6.40
N ASN A 127 -3.64 1.97 6.85
CA ASN A 127 -4.82 2.19 6.01
C ASN A 127 -5.17 1.04 5.05
N LEU A 128 -4.91 -0.21 5.45
CA LEU A 128 -5.36 -1.38 4.70
C LEU A 128 -6.84 -1.67 4.98
N ILE A 129 -7.63 -1.73 3.91
CA ILE A 129 -9.03 -2.19 3.93
C ILE A 129 -9.02 -3.70 3.71
N ALA A 130 -9.48 -4.44 4.72
CA ALA A 130 -9.63 -5.89 4.61
C ALA A 130 -10.85 -6.24 3.75
N GLN A 131 -10.61 -6.84 2.59
CA GLN A 131 -11.66 -7.43 1.76
C GLN A 131 -12.12 -8.75 2.39
N ILE A 132 -13.38 -8.79 2.82
CA ILE A 132 -14.03 -10.01 3.31
C ILE A 132 -14.72 -10.70 2.11
N PRO A 133 -14.33 -11.94 1.74
CA PRO A 133 -15.00 -12.69 0.68
C PRO A 133 -16.52 -12.79 0.93
N GLY A 134 -17.33 -12.47 -0.08
CA GLY A 134 -18.79 -12.50 0.03
C GLY A 134 -19.42 -11.40 0.88
N ASN A 135 -18.64 -10.51 1.50
CA ASN A 135 -19.15 -9.44 2.36
C ASN A 135 -18.35 -8.13 2.22
N SER A 136 -18.47 -7.48 1.06
CA SER A 136 -17.71 -6.25 0.74
C SER A 136 -18.53 -4.95 0.87
N GLY A 137 -19.79 -5.02 1.30
CA GLY A 137 -20.69 -3.85 1.35
C GLY A 137 -20.13 -2.70 2.20
N ALA A 138 -19.83 -2.98 3.47
CA ALA A 138 -19.28 -1.99 4.39
C ALA A 138 -17.89 -1.48 3.98
N ALA A 139 -17.05 -2.34 3.40
CA ALA A 139 -15.74 -1.96 2.87
C ALA A 139 -15.87 -1.00 1.66
N LYS A 140 -16.84 -1.25 0.79
CA LYS A 140 -17.18 -0.38 -0.35
C LYS A 140 -17.68 0.98 0.13
N GLU A 141 -18.64 1.01 1.06
CA GLU A 141 -19.16 2.26 1.64
C GLU A 141 -18.06 3.09 2.28
N HIS A 142 -17.20 2.44 3.08
CA HIS A 142 -16.03 3.10 3.67
C HIS A 142 -15.10 3.67 2.59
N SER A 143 -14.84 2.92 1.52
CA SER A 143 -13.99 3.36 0.41
C SER A 143 -14.55 4.57 -0.31
N ILE A 144 -15.86 4.60 -0.58
CA ILE A 144 -16.54 5.75 -1.18
C ILE A 144 -16.43 6.96 -0.26
N ALA A 145 -16.72 6.79 1.04
CA ALA A 145 -16.61 7.86 2.02
C ALA A 145 -15.17 8.38 2.18
N TRP A 146 -14.17 7.50 2.06
CA TRP A 146 -12.75 7.87 2.10
C TRP A 146 -12.35 8.66 0.85
N ALA A 147 -12.76 8.18 -0.33
CA ALA A 147 -12.54 8.85 -1.59
C ALA A 147 -13.17 10.24 -1.63
N LEU A 148 -14.41 10.39 -1.16
CA LEU A 148 -15.11 11.68 -1.11
C LEU A 148 -14.44 12.73 -0.21
N LYS A 149 -13.57 12.32 0.72
CA LYS A 149 -12.73 13.23 1.53
C LYS A 149 -11.51 13.75 0.75
N GLY A 150 -11.31 13.33 -0.49
CA GLY A 150 -10.16 13.68 -1.32
C GLY A 150 -8.95 12.77 -1.15
N HIS A 151 -9.11 11.63 -0.47
CA HIS A 151 -8.06 10.62 -0.34
C HIS A 151 -8.16 9.58 -1.46
N GLY A 152 -7.03 9.02 -1.89
CA GLY A 152 -7.05 7.91 -2.85
C GLY A 152 -7.56 6.61 -2.21
N VAL A 153 -8.12 5.73 -3.04
CA VAL A 153 -8.36 4.32 -2.70
C VAL A 153 -7.74 3.43 -3.77
N LEU A 154 -6.72 2.67 -3.39
CA LEU A 154 -6.05 1.69 -4.23
C LEU A 154 -6.77 0.34 -4.13
N LEU A 155 -7.17 -0.20 -5.28
CA LEU A 155 -7.90 -1.46 -5.41
C LEU A 155 -6.97 -2.55 -5.99
N HIS A 156 -6.44 -3.43 -5.14
CA HIS A 156 -5.72 -4.66 -5.56
C HIS A 156 -6.69 -5.84 -5.71
#